data_AF-A0A0C1J6D3-F1
#
_entry.id   AF-A0A0C1J6D3-F1
#
_cell.length_a   1.000
_cell.length_b   1.000
_cell.length_c   1.000
_cell.angle_alpha   90.00
_cell.angle_beta   90.00
_cell.angle_gamma   90.00
#
_symmetry.space_group_name_H-M   'P 1'
#
loop_
_entity.id
_entity.type
_entity.pdbx_description
1 polymer ?
#
loop_
_entity_poly.entity_id
_entity_poly.type
_entity_poly.pdbx_seq_one_letter_code
_entity_poly.pdbx_strand_id
1 'polypeptide(L)'
;MSEPKKLYIKTYGCQMNVYDSERMSEALGGQGYVETKSPDDADMILLNTCHIREKAAEKVYSELGRFKGLKADNPDLKIGVAGCVAQAEGEEIMRRQPLVDLVVGPQSYHRLPEMEAKTRTGEKALDTDFPEEDKFEKLKNRPKAKRGPTAFLTVQEGCDKFCAFCVVPYTRGAEVSRPADRIIREAQDLVERGVREITLLGQNVNAYHGAGPNGEMTLAGLIWELNKVDGLERIRFTTSHPNDMSDDLIEAHGTCDKLMPYLHLPVQSGSDKILKRMNRSHTAESYLRLIERIRAARPDILMSGDFIVGFPEETEEDFQATMDLVEEVRYGYAYSFKYSTRPGTPAAERPQVDAEQADDRLQRLQGMITRHQREIQESMVGRKVSVLFEKPGRQPGQMVGKSEYLHAVHVASDAPSVGELRDVRIVASGANSLAGELL
;
A
#
# COMPACT_ATOMS: atom_id res chain seq x y z
N MET A 1 -16.69 35.23 -7.38
CA MET A 1 -16.16 34.00 -6.77
C MET A 1 -14.67 34.00 -7.07
N SER A 2 -13.79 33.85 -6.08
CA SER A 2 -12.35 33.75 -6.33
C SER A 2 -12.06 32.51 -7.18
N GLU A 3 -11.09 32.59 -8.08
CA GLU A 3 -10.66 31.42 -8.84
C GLU A 3 -10.19 30.30 -7.89
N PRO A 4 -10.50 29.02 -8.20
CA PRO A 4 -10.09 27.90 -7.37
C PRO A 4 -8.58 27.71 -7.46
N LYS A 5 -7.95 27.51 -6.31
CA LYS A 5 -6.49 27.30 -6.21
C LYS A 5 -6.12 25.93 -6.73
N LYS A 6 -4.93 25.78 -7.31
CA LYS A 6 -4.44 24.54 -7.92
C LYS A 6 -3.49 23.80 -6.99
N LEU A 7 -3.79 22.53 -6.73
CA LEU A 7 -2.96 21.64 -5.91
C LEU A 7 -2.36 20.54 -6.79
N TYR A 8 -1.04 20.45 -6.84
CA TYR A 8 -0.33 19.34 -7.47
C TYR A 8 0.25 18.42 -6.39
N ILE A 9 -0.20 17.17 -6.33
CA ILE A 9 0.37 16.16 -5.42
C ILE A 9 1.16 15.15 -6.23
N LYS A 10 2.46 15.02 -5.92
CA LYS A 10 3.31 13.96 -6.44
C LYS A 10 3.52 12.91 -5.38
N THR A 11 2.89 11.76 -5.57
CA THR A 11 2.99 10.64 -4.64
C THR A 11 4.11 9.68 -5.05
N TYR A 12 5.01 9.41 -4.11
CA TYR A 12 6.05 8.38 -4.18
C TYR A 12 5.87 7.42 -3.02
N GLY A 13 5.75 6.11 -3.30
CA GLY A 13 5.73 5.14 -2.21
C GLY A 13 4.85 3.93 -2.41
N CYS A 14 4.01 3.70 -1.40
CA CYS A 14 3.09 2.59 -1.29
C CYS A 14 1.63 3.05 -1.31
N GLN A 15 0.72 2.10 -1.18
CA GLN A 15 -0.72 2.27 -1.14
C GLN A 15 -1.15 3.22 -0.02
N MET A 16 -0.45 3.21 1.14
CA MET A 16 -0.69 4.19 2.20
C MET A 16 -0.39 5.62 1.75
N ASN A 17 0.69 5.86 1.00
CA ASN A 17 0.95 7.20 0.48
C ASN A 17 -0.10 7.64 -0.55
N VAL A 18 -0.66 6.71 -1.33
CA VAL A 18 -1.77 7.02 -2.24
C VAL A 18 -2.99 7.46 -1.43
N TYR A 19 -3.39 6.66 -0.45
CA TYR A 19 -4.47 7.00 0.49
C TYR A 19 -4.23 8.36 1.20
N ASP A 20 -3.04 8.55 1.77
CA ASP A 20 -2.65 9.80 2.44
C ASP A 20 -2.76 10.99 1.48
N SER A 21 -2.39 10.83 0.20
CA SER A 21 -2.50 11.89 -0.82
C SER A 21 -3.95 12.28 -1.10
N GLU A 22 -4.85 11.29 -1.20
CA GLU A 22 -6.27 11.54 -1.37
C GLU A 22 -6.85 12.28 -0.15
N ARG A 23 -6.44 11.91 1.06
CA ARG A 23 -6.85 12.61 2.29
C ARG A 23 -6.31 14.03 2.38
N MET A 24 -5.07 14.27 1.95
CA MET A 24 -4.50 15.61 1.86
C MET A 24 -5.27 16.51 0.88
N SER A 25 -5.64 15.96 -0.28
CA SER A 25 -6.47 16.66 -1.27
C SER A 25 -7.85 17.03 -0.71
N GLU A 26 -8.53 16.09 -0.06
CA GLU A 26 -9.83 16.34 0.60
C GLU A 26 -9.73 17.39 1.73
N ALA A 27 -8.66 17.36 2.51
CA ALA A 27 -8.40 18.32 3.58
C ALA A 27 -8.16 19.75 3.05
N LEU A 28 -7.45 19.89 1.94
CA LEU A 28 -7.18 21.18 1.30
C LEU A 28 -8.36 21.67 0.44
N GLY A 29 -9.24 20.78 -0.02
CA GLY A 29 -10.40 21.15 -0.83
C GLY A 29 -11.33 22.17 -0.16
N GLY A 30 -11.49 22.13 1.16
CA GLY A 30 -12.27 23.15 1.88
C GLY A 30 -11.57 24.51 2.03
N GLN A 31 -10.30 24.62 1.64
CA GLN A 31 -9.59 25.89 1.49
C GLN A 31 -9.63 26.39 0.04
N GLY A 32 -10.47 25.79 -0.82
CA GLY A 32 -10.66 26.18 -2.21
C GLY A 32 -9.64 25.59 -3.18
N TYR A 33 -8.85 24.61 -2.76
CA TYR A 33 -7.94 23.88 -3.65
C TYR A 33 -8.68 22.86 -4.51
N VAL A 34 -8.26 22.74 -5.77
CA VAL A 34 -8.65 21.68 -6.71
C VAL A 34 -7.39 21.07 -7.31
N GLU A 35 -7.39 19.75 -7.53
CA GLU A 35 -6.21 19.07 -8.07
C GLU A 35 -5.89 19.51 -9.51
N THR A 36 -4.60 19.65 -9.81
CA THR A 36 -4.06 19.78 -11.16
C THR A 36 -3.10 18.62 -11.46
N LYS A 37 -2.94 18.31 -12.75
CA LYS A 37 -2.01 17.29 -13.25
C LYS A 37 -0.63 17.86 -13.57
N SER A 38 -0.48 19.19 -13.61
CA SER A 38 0.80 19.83 -13.90
C SER A 38 1.32 20.56 -12.66
N PRO A 39 2.62 20.50 -12.37
CA PRO A 39 3.21 21.40 -11.38
C PRO A 39 3.27 22.85 -11.86
N ASP A 40 3.24 23.09 -13.18
CA ASP A 40 3.45 24.43 -13.77
C ASP A 40 2.32 25.42 -13.49
N ASP A 41 1.09 24.93 -13.25
CA ASP A 41 -0.09 25.76 -12.94
C ASP A 41 -0.53 25.66 -11.48
N ALA A 42 0.31 25.09 -10.60
CA ALA A 42 -0.03 24.88 -9.21
C ALA A 42 0.15 26.15 -8.35
N ASP A 43 -0.77 26.39 -7.42
CA ASP A 43 -0.59 27.32 -6.30
C ASP A 43 0.11 26.63 -5.11
N MET A 44 0.01 25.30 -5.05
CA MET A 44 0.68 24.46 -4.06
C MET A 44 1.13 23.12 -4.65
N ILE A 45 2.38 22.75 -4.39
CA ILE A 45 2.97 21.45 -4.73
C ILE A 45 3.22 20.65 -3.44
N LEU A 46 2.74 19.42 -3.38
CA LEU A 46 3.02 18.46 -2.31
C LEU A 46 3.79 17.25 -2.82
N LEU A 47 4.96 17.00 -2.24
CA LEU A 47 5.72 15.76 -2.44
C LEU A 47 5.39 14.77 -1.31
N ASN A 48 4.48 13.83 -1.54
CA ASN A 48 4.17 12.78 -0.55
C ASN A 48 5.07 11.57 -0.76
N THR A 49 5.91 11.26 0.22
CA THR A 49 7.06 10.38 0.01
C THR A 49 7.13 9.25 1.02
N CYS A 50 7.72 8.13 0.59
CA CYS A 50 7.92 6.93 1.39
C CYS A 50 9.39 6.78 1.77
N HIS A 51 9.69 6.33 2.98
CA HIS A 51 11.06 6.19 3.49
C HIS A 51 11.68 4.81 3.25
N ILE A 52 10.86 3.82 2.84
CA ILE A 52 11.29 2.41 2.73
C ILE A 52 12.01 2.08 1.43
N ARG A 53 11.97 2.96 0.42
CA ARG A 53 12.64 2.74 -0.87
C ARG A 53 14.06 3.29 -0.85
N GLU A 54 14.98 2.61 -1.53
CA GLU A 54 16.35 3.10 -1.70
C GLU A 54 16.33 4.49 -2.36
N LYS A 55 17.19 5.40 -1.87
CA LYS A 55 17.32 6.78 -2.37
C LYS A 55 16.03 7.60 -2.33
N ALA A 56 15.12 7.29 -1.41
CA ALA A 56 13.87 8.02 -1.24
C ALA A 56 14.09 9.52 -0.98
N ALA A 57 14.99 9.85 -0.04
CA ALA A 57 15.33 11.24 0.27
C ALA A 57 16.01 11.95 -0.91
N GLU A 58 16.96 11.30 -1.58
CA GLU A 58 17.63 11.86 -2.77
C GLU A 58 16.63 12.21 -3.88
N LYS A 59 15.60 11.38 -4.09
CA LYS A 59 14.51 11.68 -5.04
C LYS A 59 13.74 12.93 -4.64
N VAL A 60 13.46 13.14 -3.36
CA VAL A 60 12.83 14.37 -2.86
C VAL A 60 13.68 15.58 -3.21
N TYR A 61 14.98 15.54 -2.89
CA TYR A 61 15.89 16.65 -3.19
C TYR A 61 16.02 16.90 -4.70
N SER A 62 16.02 15.85 -5.52
CA SER A 62 16.05 15.97 -6.98
C SER A 62 14.80 16.67 -7.52
N GLU A 63 13.61 16.30 -7.05
CA GLU A 63 12.34 16.94 -7.44
C GLU A 63 12.26 18.40 -6.96
N LEU A 64 12.65 18.68 -5.70
CA LEU A 64 12.73 20.04 -5.18
C LEU A 64 13.66 20.93 -6.01
N GLY A 65 14.76 20.36 -6.53
CA GLY A 65 15.65 21.05 -7.45
C GLY A 65 14.97 21.48 -8.76
N ARG A 66 14.01 20.70 -9.26
CA ARG A 66 13.25 21.02 -10.49
C ARG A 66 12.22 22.13 -10.28
N PHE A 67 11.67 22.26 -9.07
CA PHE A 67 10.68 23.30 -8.75
C PHE A 67 11.29 24.68 -8.50
N LYS A 68 12.62 24.82 -8.54
CA LYS A 68 13.29 26.11 -8.39
C LYS A 68 12.85 27.15 -9.41
N GLY A 69 12.69 26.75 -10.68
CA GLY A 69 12.19 27.63 -11.73
C GLY A 69 10.77 28.09 -11.44
N LEU A 70 9.88 27.14 -11.12
CA LEU A 70 8.47 27.42 -10.83
C LEU A 70 8.28 28.41 -9.68
N LYS A 71 9.07 28.29 -8.61
CA LYS A 71 8.99 29.21 -7.46
C LYS A 71 9.65 30.57 -7.75
N ALA A 72 10.59 30.63 -8.70
CA ALA A 72 11.13 31.91 -9.17
C ALA A 72 10.10 32.66 -10.03
N ASP A 73 9.36 31.94 -10.87
CA ASP A 73 8.32 32.49 -11.74
C ASP A 73 7.05 32.87 -10.95
N ASN A 74 6.72 32.09 -9.91
CA ASN A 74 5.62 32.36 -8.98
C ASN A 74 6.11 32.35 -7.53
N PRO A 75 6.47 33.51 -6.94
CA PRO A 75 6.91 33.60 -5.54
C PRO A 75 5.85 33.18 -4.51
N ASP A 76 4.57 33.20 -4.88
CA ASP A 76 3.47 32.78 -4.01
C ASP A 76 3.26 31.26 -3.97
N LEU A 77 3.89 30.52 -4.89
CA LEU A 77 3.86 29.05 -4.95
C LEU A 77 4.32 28.44 -3.63
N LYS A 78 3.46 27.62 -3.03
CA LYS A 78 3.79 26.84 -1.82
C LYS A 78 4.33 25.46 -2.18
N ILE A 79 5.41 25.05 -1.54
CA ILE A 79 6.01 23.73 -1.71
C ILE A 79 6.07 23.04 -0.36
N GLY A 80 5.39 21.89 -0.27
CA GLY A 80 5.38 21.04 0.90
C GLY A 80 5.97 19.66 0.65
N VAL A 81 6.58 19.08 1.70
CA VAL A 81 6.99 17.68 1.70
C VAL A 81 6.18 16.93 2.75
N ALA A 82 5.60 15.79 2.37
CA ALA A 82 4.76 14.97 3.23
C ALA A 82 5.22 13.51 3.29
N GLY A 83 4.73 12.77 4.27
CA GLY A 83 4.89 11.32 4.37
C GLY A 83 6.10 10.87 5.20
N CYS A 84 6.53 9.62 5.03
CA CYS A 84 7.53 9.01 5.92
C CYS A 84 8.92 9.66 5.83
N VAL A 85 9.33 10.20 4.68
CA VAL A 85 10.61 10.92 4.59
C VAL A 85 10.51 12.26 5.31
N ALA A 86 9.38 12.97 5.18
CA ALA A 86 9.11 14.19 5.94
C ALA A 86 9.18 13.92 7.45
N GLN A 87 8.65 12.78 7.91
CA GLN A 87 8.76 12.36 9.31
C GLN A 87 10.20 12.09 9.76
N ALA A 88 11.00 11.45 8.91
CA ALA A 88 12.36 11.04 9.28
C ALA A 88 13.40 12.17 9.17
N GLU A 89 13.26 13.06 8.19
CA GLU A 89 14.26 14.08 7.83
C GLU A 89 13.69 15.52 7.87
N GLY A 90 12.57 15.76 8.56
CA GLY A 90 11.82 17.01 8.38
C GLY A 90 12.60 18.29 8.68
N GLU A 91 13.34 18.32 9.79
CA GLU A 91 14.23 19.44 10.14
C GLU A 91 15.36 19.62 9.11
N GLU A 92 15.94 18.51 8.64
CA GLU A 92 17.02 18.51 7.66
C GLU A 92 16.55 19.06 6.30
N ILE A 93 15.36 18.66 5.86
CA ILE A 93 14.71 19.14 4.64
C ILE A 93 14.48 20.66 4.73
N MET A 94 13.92 21.13 5.84
CA MET A 94 13.69 22.57 6.05
C MET A 94 14.99 23.39 6.04
N ARG A 95 16.07 22.84 6.62
CA ARG A 95 17.38 23.48 6.68
C ARG A 95 18.08 23.50 5.33
N ARG A 96 18.07 22.37 4.59
CA ARG A 96 18.80 22.21 3.32
C ARG A 96 18.06 22.74 2.10
N GLN A 97 16.74 22.86 2.15
CA GLN A 97 15.93 23.39 1.05
C GLN A 97 15.08 24.58 1.49
N PRO A 98 15.61 25.81 1.34
CA PRO A 98 14.87 27.04 1.64
C PRO A 98 13.55 27.16 0.88
N LEU A 99 13.43 26.55 -0.31
CA LEU A 99 12.20 26.53 -1.11
C LEU A 99 11.01 25.82 -0.43
N VAL A 100 11.26 24.93 0.54
CA VAL A 100 10.19 24.21 1.23
C VAL A 100 9.56 25.12 2.27
N ASP A 101 8.25 25.34 2.14
CA ASP A 101 7.43 26.17 3.04
C ASP A 101 6.85 25.34 4.18
N LEU A 102 6.50 24.07 3.92
CA LEU A 102 5.96 23.18 4.94
C LEU A 102 6.46 21.74 4.84
N VAL A 103 6.51 21.07 5.99
CA VAL A 103 6.85 19.66 6.10
C VAL A 103 5.89 18.99 7.08
N VAL A 104 5.22 17.91 6.65
CA VAL A 104 4.21 17.22 7.47
C VAL A 104 4.41 15.71 7.51
N GLY A 105 4.40 15.14 8.71
CA GLY A 105 4.43 13.71 8.94
C GLY A 105 3.17 12.98 8.47
N PRO A 106 3.21 11.64 8.30
CA PRO A 106 2.06 10.85 7.87
C PRO A 106 0.93 10.79 8.92
N GLN A 107 1.18 11.23 10.16
CA GLN A 107 0.17 11.31 11.22
C GLN A 107 -0.48 12.70 11.36
N SER A 108 0.13 13.74 10.78
CA SER A 108 -0.29 15.13 11.00
C SER A 108 -0.95 15.80 9.80
N TYR A 109 -1.18 15.10 8.69
CA TYR A 109 -1.68 15.72 7.45
C TYR A 109 -3.07 16.35 7.55
N HIS A 110 -3.87 16.01 8.56
CA HIS A 110 -5.14 16.68 8.86
C HIS A 110 -4.97 18.16 9.24
N ARG A 111 -3.77 18.56 9.68
CA ARG A 111 -3.39 19.95 10.02
C ARG A 111 -2.89 20.74 8.81
N LEU A 112 -2.78 20.13 7.62
CA LEU A 112 -2.32 20.82 6.41
C LEU A 112 -3.05 22.14 6.13
N PRO A 113 -4.39 22.26 6.29
CA PRO A 113 -5.07 23.53 6.09
C PRO A 113 -4.56 24.65 7.00
N GLU A 114 -4.26 24.34 8.27
CA GLU A 114 -3.71 25.30 9.23
C GLU A 114 -2.25 25.64 8.92
N MET A 115 -1.46 24.63 8.54
CA MET A 115 -0.06 24.82 8.12
C MET A 115 0.02 25.69 6.86
N GLU A 116 -0.82 25.43 5.87
CA GLU A 116 -0.90 26.19 4.63
C GLU A 116 -1.21 27.67 4.92
N ALA A 117 -2.17 27.94 5.81
CA ALA A 117 -2.50 29.29 6.22
C ALA A 117 -1.31 30.04 6.86
N LYS A 118 -0.51 29.36 7.70
CA LYS A 118 0.73 29.93 8.26
C LYS A 118 1.78 30.23 7.18
N THR A 119 1.89 29.39 6.16
CA THR A 119 2.84 29.68 5.05
C THR A 119 2.48 30.95 4.26
N ARG A 120 1.23 31.41 4.34
CA ARG A 120 0.81 32.67 3.72
C ARG A 120 1.19 33.90 4.53
N THR A 121 1.43 33.77 5.84
CA THR A 121 1.95 34.86 6.69
C THR A 121 3.48 34.96 6.64
N GLY A 122 4.14 34.12 5.83
CA GLY A 122 5.59 34.07 5.67
C GLY A 122 6.28 33.09 6.62
N GLU A 123 5.53 32.35 7.42
CA GLU A 123 6.07 31.36 8.34
C GLU A 123 6.38 30.02 7.65
N LYS A 124 7.43 29.36 8.12
CA LYS A 124 7.70 27.96 7.77
C LYS A 124 6.96 27.05 8.76
N ALA A 125 6.33 25.99 8.26
CA ALA A 125 5.57 25.06 9.09
C ALA A 125 6.20 23.65 9.09
N LEU A 126 6.58 23.14 10.26
CA LEU A 126 7.05 21.76 10.45
C LEU A 126 6.11 21.08 11.47
N ASP A 127 5.49 19.98 11.09
CA ASP A 127 4.72 19.13 12.00
C ASP A 127 5.03 17.67 11.72
N THR A 128 5.94 17.11 12.52
CA THR A 128 6.33 15.70 12.53
C THR A 128 6.01 15.07 13.88
N ASP A 129 5.13 15.68 14.67
CA ASP A 129 4.75 15.10 15.94
C ASP A 129 3.80 13.92 15.72
N PHE A 130 3.72 13.03 16.70
CA PHE A 130 2.70 11.99 16.74
C PHE A 130 1.59 12.46 17.70
N PRO A 131 0.56 13.16 17.19
CA PRO A 131 -0.48 13.70 18.06
C PRO A 131 -1.32 12.59 18.70
N GLU A 132 -1.74 12.80 19.95
CA GLU A 132 -2.72 11.93 20.62
C GLU A 132 -4.13 12.08 20.02
N GLU A 133 -4.40 13.20 19.34
CA GLU A 133 -5.66 13.46 18.66
C GLU A 133 -5.86 12.56 17.44
N ASP A 134 -7.06 12.00 17.30
CA ASP A 134 -7.41 11.18 16.14
C ASP A 134 -7.62 12.04 14.88
N LYS A 135 -6.66 11.97 13.96
CA LYS A 135 -6.67 12.70 12.69
C LYS A 135 -7.93 12.44 11.84
N PHE A 136 -8.52 11.24 11.94
CA PHE A 136 -9.69 10.87 11.14
C PHE A 136 -10.97 11.57 11.62
N GLU A 137 -11.02 12.02 12.88
CA GLU A 137 -12.16 12.79 13.40
C GLU A 137 -12.27 14.17 12.71
N LYS A 138 -11.13 14.78 12.34
CA LYS A 138 -11.08 16.11 11.75
C LYS A 138 -11.36 16.14 10.24
N LEU A 139 -11.31 14.97 9.58
CA LEU A 139 -11.54 14.84 8.14
C LEU A 139 -13.02 14.63 7.76
N LYS A 140 -13.96 14.84 8.69
CA LYS A 140 -15.39 14.65 8.48
C LYS A 140 -16.00 15.75 7.60
N ASN A 141 -16.83 15.34 6.63
CA ASN A 141 -17.80 16.13 5.84
C ASN A 141 -17.26 17.05 4.72
N ARG A 142 -17.08 16.53 3.48
CA ARG A 142 -16.87 17.34 2.24
C ARG A 142 -17.42 16.65 0.96
N PRO A 143 -17.60 17.37 -0.17
CA PRO A 143 -18.47 16.94 -1.27
C PRO A 143 -18.12 15.57 -1.86
N LYS A 144 -19.15 14.76 -2.11
CA LYS A 144 -19.08 13.41 -2.65
C LYS A 144 -18.74 13.41 -4.14
N ALA A 145 -17.49 13.71 -4.49
CA ALA A 145 -17.00 13.44 -5.84
C ALA A 145 -17.09 11.94 -6.11
N LYS A 146 -17.51 11.56 -7.33
CA LYS A 146 -17.51 10.16 -7.77
C LYS A 146 -16.11 9.58 -7.62
N ARG A 147 -16.03 8.35 -7.11
CA ARG A 147 -14.78 7.60 -6.96
C ARG A 147 -14.66 6.58 -8.09
N GLY A 148 -13.43 6.12 -8.32
CA GLY A 148 -13.20 4.94 -9.15
C GLY A 148 -13.83 3.69 -8.50
N PRO A 149 -13.85 2.55 -9.21
CA PRO A 149 -14.51 1.35 -8.72
C PRO A 149 -13.76 0.63 -7.59
N THR A 150 -12.53 1.06 -7.29
CA THR A 150 -11.72 0.52 -6.20
C THR A 150 -11.26 1.64 -5.27
N ALA A 151 -11.12 1.33 -3.98
CA ALA A 151 -10.58 2.27 -3.00
C ALA A 151 -9.72 1.58 -1.94
N PHE A 152 -8.78 2.33 -1.39
CA PHE A 152 -8.05 1.97 -0.19
C PHE A 152 -8.77 2.49 1.04
N LEU A 153 -8.81 1.68 2.10
CA LEU A 153 -9.42 2.04 3.38
C LEU A 153 -8.47 1.65 4.51
N THR A 154 -7.83 2.63 5.13
CA THR A 154 -6.93 2.37 6.25
C THR A 154 -7.73 1.93 7.47
N VAL A 155 -7.40 0.79 8.09
CA VAL A 155 -8.05 0.28 9.31
C VAL A 155 -7.16 0.41 10.55
N GLN A 156 -5.86 0.54 10.33
CA GLN A 156 -4.85 0.54 11.37
C GLN A 156 -3.65 1.38 10.92
N GLU A 157 -2.95 1.98 11.88
CA GLU A 157 -1.72 2.71 11.65
C GLU A 157 -0.64 2.32 12.64
N GLY A 158 0.63 2.53 12.27
CA GLY A 158 1.76 2.12 13.11
C GLY A 158 1.92 0.60 13.18
N CYS A 159 3.00 0.16 13.84
CA CYS A 159 3.34 -1.27 13.90
C CYS A 159 4.28 -1.55 15.08
N ASP A 160 3.92 -2.54 15.90
CA ASP A 160 4.67 -2.91 17.11
C ASP A 160 5.56 -4.15 16.92
N LYS A 161 5.80 -4.58 15.68
CA LYS A 161 6.65 -5.77 15.40
C LYS A 161 8.14 -5.51 15.54
N PHE A 162 8.59 -4.25 15.45
CA PHE A 162 10.01 -3.85 15.53
C PHE A 162 10.96 -4.80 14.76
N CYS A 163 10.62 -5.13 13.52
CA CYS A 163 11.51 -5.93 12.67
C CYS A 163 12.84 -5.17 12.47
N ALA A 164 13.96 -5.88 12.54
CA ALA A 164 15.30 -5.27 12.63
C ALA A 164 15.68 -4.38 11.44
N PHE A 165 15.00 -4.52 10.30
CA PHE A 165 15.19 -3.72 9.08
C PHE A 165 14.16 -2.59 8.90
N CYS A 166 13.12 -2.54 9.72
CA CYS A 166 11.94 -1.74 9.45
C CYS A 166 11.96 -0.39 10.17
N VAL A 167 11.78 0.69 9.42
CA VAL A 167 11.70 2.07 9.96
C VAL A 167 10.29 2.49 10.37
N VAL A 168 9.28 1.64 10.12
CA VAL A 168 7.87 1.97 10.33
C VAL A 168 7.56 2.37 11.78
N PRO A 169 8.01 1.65 12.83
CA PRO A 169 7.70 2.03 14.21
C PRO A 169 8.15 3.47 14.54
N TYR A 170 9.26 3.92 13.93
CA TYR A 170 9.81 5.25 14.14
C TYR A 170 9.19 6.33 13.25
N THR A 171 8.56 5.95 12.13
CA THR A 171 8.03 6.90 11.13
C THR A 171 6.51 6.94 11.03
N ARG A 172 5.80 5.99 11.67
CA ARG A 172 4.33 5.96 11.74
C ARG A 172 3.78 5.75 13.15
N GLY A 173 4.64 5.56 14.15
CA GLY A 173 4.28 5.43 15.55
C GLY A 173 3.89 4.01 15.96
N ALA A 174 3.40 3.90 17.19
CA ALA A 174 2.86 2.67 17.77
C ALA A 174 1.63 2.19 17.03
N GLU A 175 1.35 0.89 17.13
CA GLU A 175 0.18 0.28 16.53
C GLU A 175 -1.13 0.80 17.14
N VAL A 176 -2.02 1.31 16.29
CA VAL A 176 -3.35 1.79 16.67
C VAL A 176 -4.38 1.32 15.66
N SER A 177 -5.39 0.59 16.13
CA SER A 177 -6.55 0.17 15.34
C SER A 177 -7.66 1.21 15.39
N ARG A 178 -8.24 1.56 14.24
CA ARG A 178 -9.39 2.47 14.18
C ARG A 178 -10.64 1.76 14.72
N PRO A 179 -11.61 2.48 15.33
CA PRO A 179 -12.89 1.89 15.72
C PRO A 179 -13.66 1.32 14.51
N ALA A 180 -14.27 0.15 14.68
CA ALA A 180 -14.94 -0.59 13.61
C ALA A 180 -16.12 0.17 13.00
N ASP A 181 -16.92 0.86 13.83
CA ASP A 181 -18.09 1.62 13.39
C ASP A 181 -17.70 2.73 12.40
N ARG A 182 -16.52 3.35 12.59
CA ARG A 182 -16.02 4.39 11.70
C ARG A 182 -15.55 3.82 10.37
N ILE A 183 -14.85 2.69 10.39
CA ILE A 183 -14.42 2.00 9.17
C ILE A 183 -15.64 1.60 8.34
N ILE A 184 -16.68 1.03 8.98
CA ILE A 184 -17.91 0.61 8.30
C ILE A 184 -18.64 1.80 7.68
N ARG A 185 -18.78 2.92 8.40
CA ARG A 185 -19.39 4.14 7.84
C ARG A 185 -18.61 4.71 6.66
N GLU A 186 -17.28 4.68 6.72
CA GLU A 186 -16.43 5.14 5.62
C GLU A 186 -16.53 4.20 4.41
N ALA A 187 -16.60 2.89 4.63
CA ALA A 187 -16.85 1.92 3.56
C ALA A 187 -18.22 2.16 2.88
N GLN A 188 -19.26 2.46 3.66
CA GLN A 188 -20.58 2.83 3.14
C GLN A 188 -20.51 4.10 2.26
N ASP A 189 -19.83 5.16 2.72
CA ASP A 189 -19.65 6.38 1.90
C ASP A 189 -18.89 6.10 0.59
N LEU A 190 -17.84 5.28 0.64
CA LEU A 190 -17.08 4.88 -0.55
C LEU A 190 -17.98 4.14 -1.56
N VAL A 191 -18.80 3.21 -1.08
CA VAL A 191 -19.72 2.44 -1.93
C VAL A 191 -20.81 3.33 -2.54
N GLU A 192 -21.37 4.25 -1.76
CA GLU A 192 -22.31 5.27 -2.27
C GLU A 192 -21.69 6.13 -3.39
N ARG A 193 -20.38 6.31 -3.38
CA ARG A 193 -19.61 7.07 -4.39
C ARG A 193 -19.17 6.24 -5.60
N GLY A 194 -19.57 4.98 -5.66
CA GLY A 194 -19.35 4.08 -6.80
C GLY A 194 -18.24 3.05 -6.62
N VAL A 195 -17.63 2.96 -5.43
CA VAL A 195 -16.64 1.90 -5.12
C VAL A 195 -17.34 0.54 -5.02
N ARG A 196 -16.71 -0.48 -5.60
CA ARG A 196 -17.15 -1.89 -5.57
C ARG A 196 -16.15 -2.81 -4.89
N GLU A 197 -14.87 -2.45 -4.87
CA GLU A 197 -13.82 -3.18 -4.17
C GLU A 197 -13.10 -2.28 -3.17
N ILE A 198 -12.99 -2.73 -1.91
CA ILE A 198 -12.22 -2.06 -0.86
C ILE A 198 -11.02 -2.91 -0.50
N THR A 199 -9.84 -2.31 -0.51
CA THR A 199 -8.62 -2.90 0.05
C THR A 199 -8.29 -2.26 1.38
N LEU A 200 -8.40 -3.04 2.45
CA LEU A 200 -8.05 -2.62 3.81
C LEU A 200 -6.53 -2.47 3.93
N LEU A 201 -6.10 -1.34 4.47
CA LEU A 201 -4.69 -1.01 4.66
C LEU A 201 -4.33 -0.92 6.15
N GLY A 202 -3.14 -1.39 6.45
CA GLY A 202 -2.43 -1.18 7.71
C GLY A 202 -0.94 -1.43 7.50
N GLN A 203 -0.11 -1.14 8.51
CA GLN A 203 1.29 -1.59 8.49
C GLN A 203 1.42 -3.06 8.93
N ASN A 204 0.43 -3.58 9.65
CA ASN A 204 0.25 -4.97 9.98
C ASN A 204 -1.25 -5.29 10.11
N VAL A 205 -1.95 -5.29 8.98
CA VAL A 205 -3.42 -5.20 8.92
C VAL A 205 -4.14 -6.33 9.65
N ASN A 206 -3.56 -7.53 9.69
CA ASN A 206 -4.14 -8.69 10.36
C ASN A 206 -3.92 -8.71 11.88
N ALA A 207 -3.21 -7.72 12.44
CA ALA A 207 -3.22 -7.46 13.88
C ALA A 207 -4.35 -6.51 14.30
N TYR A 208 -5.26 -6.12 13.40
CA TYR A 208 -6.37 -5.22 13.74
C TYR A 208 -7.19 -5.74 14.93
N HIS A 209 -7.35 -4.84 15.91
CA HIS A 209 -8.02 -5.05 17.19
C HIS A 209 -8.81 -3.79 17.58
N GLY A 210 -9.69 -3.33 16.69
CA GLY A 210 -10.43 -2.07 16.87
C GLY A 210 -11.62 -2.20 17.83
N ALA A 211 -12.02 -1.09 18.46
CA ALA A 211 -13.23 -1.07 19.28
C ALA A 211 -14.48 -1.35 18.43
N GLY A 212 -15.33 -2.28 18.88
CA GLY A 212 -16.59 -2.67 18.26
C GLY A 212 -17.75 -2.71 19.27
N PRO A 213 -18.98 -3.04 18.82
CA PRO A 213 -20.19 -2.98 19.65
C PRO A 213 -20.16 -3.88 20.89
N ASN A 214 -19.44 -5.00 20.84
CA ASN A 214 -19.37 -6.01 21.90
C ASN A 214 -17.96 -6.12 22.51
N GLY A 215 -17.15 -5.06 22.42
CA GLY A 215 -15.74 -5.06 22.83
C GLY A 215 -14.80 -5.00 21.62
N GLU A 216 -13.58 -5.50 21.80
CA GLU A 216 -12.57 -5.53 20.73
C GLU A 216 -13.02 -6.41 19.55
N MET A 217 -12.77 -5.96 18.33
CA MET A 217 -13.12 -6.63 17.09
C MET A 217 -11.85 -6.98 16.31
N THR A 218 -11.74 -8.26 15.93
CA THR A 218 -10.64 -8.77 15.08
C THR A 218 -10.81 -8.34 13.62
N LEU A 219 -9.77 -8.52 12.79
CA LEU A 219 -9.87 -8.25 11.35
C LEU A 219 -10.97 -9.11 10.70
N ALA A 220 -11.10 -10.39 11.09
CA ALA A 220 -12.14 -11.27 10.57
C ALA A 220 -13.54 -10.74 10.90
N GLY A 221 -13.76 -10.28 12.15
CA GLY A 221 -15.01 -9.64 12.56
C GLY A 221 -15.33 -8.40 11.72
N LEU A 222 -14.33 -7.55 11.48
CA LEU A 222 -14.50 -6.37 10.62
C LEU A 222 -14.85 -6.75 9.18
N ILE A 223 -14.20 -7.76 8.61
CA ILE A 223 -14.50 -8.27 7.26
C ILE A 223 -15.96 -8.75 7.19
N TRP A 224 -16.45 -9.45 8.21
CA TRP A 224 -17.84 -9.90 8.26
C TRP A 224 -18.85 -8.75 8.39
N GLU A 225 -18.52 -7.67 9.09
CA GLU A 225 -19.36 -6.48 9.10
C GLU A 225 -19.35 -5.76 7.75
N LEU A 226 -18.18 -5.63 7.11
CA LEU A 226 -18.07 -5.07 5.76
C LEU A 226 -18.80 -5.93 4.73
N ASN A 227 -18.84 -7.25 4.91
CA ASN A 227 -19.56 -8.16 4.03
C ASN A 227 -21.06 -7.82 3.95
N LYS A 228 -21.63 -7.21 5.00
CA LYS A 228 -23.04 -6.78 5.06
C LYS A 228 -23.30 -5.44 4.36
N VAL A 229 -22.27 -4.73 3.89
CA VAL A 229 -22.45 -3.46 3.18
C VAL A 229 -22.99 -3.73 1.78
N ASP A 230 -24.20 -3.24 1.52
CA ASP A 230 -24.86 -3.36 0.22
C ASP A 230 -24.08 -2.60 -0.87
N GLY A 231 -23.82 -3.27 -2.00
CA GLY A 231 -23.07 -2.71 -3.13
C GLY A 231 -21.55 -2.77 -3.01
N LEU A 232 -21.00 -3.21 -1.85
CA LEU A 232 -19.62 -3.67 -1.76
C LEU A 232 -19.55 -5.10 -2.30
N GLU A 233 -18.76 -5.33 -3.33
CA GLU A 233 -18.65 -6.62 -4.01
C GLU A 233 -17.40 -7.40 -3.57
N ARG A 234 -16.32 -6.69 -3.21
CA ARG A 234 -15.02 -7.30 -2.92
C ARG A 234 -14.29 -6.62 -1.77
N ILE A 235 -13.69 -7.45 -0.93
CA ILE A 235 -12.84 -7.08 0.19
C ILE A 235 -11.47 -7.71 -0.02
N ARG A 236 -10.43 -6.92 0.17
CA ARG A 236 -9.04 -7.36 0.24
C ARG A 236 -8.37 -6.72 1.44
N PHE A 237 -7.22 -7.25 1.81
CA PHE A 237 -6.31 -6.59 2.72
C PHE A 237 -4.87 -6.85 2.29
N THR A 238 -3.93 -5.99 2.69
CA THR A 238 -2.52 -6.17 2.41
C THR A 238 -1.66 -5.67 3.56
N THR A 239 -0.43 -6.18 3.61
CA THR A 239 0.56 -5.97 4.67
C THR A 239 0.20 -6.77 5.93
N SER A 240 0.44 -8.08 5.87
CA SER A 240 0.10 -9.02 6.94
C SER A 240 1.36 -9.58 7.60
N HIS A 241 1.26 -10.01 8.86
CA HIS A 241 2.31 -10.74 9.55
C HIS A 241 1.87 -12.19 9.83
N PRO A 242 2.70 -13.22 9.54
CA PRO A 242 2.34 -14.63 9.74
C PRO A 242 1.80 -14.97 11.13
N ASN A 243 2.36 -14.37 12.18
CA ASN A 243 1.93 -14.63 13.56
C ASN A 243 0.53 -14.11 13.90
N ASP A 244 0.02 -13.13 13.16
CA ASP A 244 -1.30 -12.54 13.42
C ASP A 244 -2.36 -13.14 12.48
N MET A 245 -2.05 -14.30 11.89
CA MET A 245 -2.93 -15.02 11.00
C MET A 245 -3.78 -16.00 11.81
N SER A 246 -4.83 -15.46 12.45
CA SER A 246 -5.73 -16.16 13.37
C SER A 246 -6.70 -17.13 12.67
N ASP A 247 -7.21 -18.09 13.42
CA ASP A 247 -8.09 -19.16 12.91
C ASP A 247 -9.39 -18.62 12.30
N ASP A 248 -9.98 -17.58 12.90
CA ASP A 248 -11.18 -16.91 12.40
C ASP A 248 -10.95 -16.20 11.06
N LEU A 249 -9.76 -15.65 10.84
CA LEU A 249 -9.39 -15.02 9.57
C LEU A 249 -9.04 -16.06 8.49
N ILE A 250 -8.46 -17.21 8.88
CA ILE A 250 -8.32 -18.37 7.96
C ILE A 250 -9.71 -18.87 7.54
N GLU A 251 -10.63 -19.03 8.48
CA GLU A 251 -12.02 -19.45 8.21
C GLU A 251 -12.72 -18.45 7.28
N ALA A 252 -12.56 -17.14 7.54
CA ALA A 252 -13.14 -16.10 6.70
C ALA A 252 -12.67 -16.20 5.24
N HIS A 253 -11.41 -16.55 4.98
CA HIS A 253 -10.95 -16.80 3.60
C HIS A 253 -11.70 -17.95 2.93
N GLY A 254 -12.11 -18.97 3.67
CA GLY A 254 -12.86 -20.10 3.13
C GLY A 254 -14.36 -19.84 2.95
N THR A 255 -14.95 -18.95 3.76
CA THR A 255 -16.41 -18.86 3.93
C THR A 255 -17.02 -17.49 3.63
N CYS A 256 -16.24 -16.42 3.58
CA CYS A 256 -16.74 -15.08 3.24
C CYS A 256 -16.63 -14.83 1.74
N ASP A 257 -17.76 -14.83 1.03
CA ASP A 257 -17.79 -14.71 -0.45
C ASP A 257 -17.15 -13.42 -0.98
N LYS A 258 -17.27 -12.30 -0.24
CA LYS A 258 -16.67 -11.03 -0.64
C LYS A 258 -15.18 -10.95 -0.33
N LEU A 259 -14.62 -11.83 0.51
CA LEU A 259 -13.19 -11.86 0.79
C LEU A 259 -12.46 -12.58 -0.35
N MET A 260 -11.67 -11.83 -1.10
CA MET A 260 -11.09 -12.34 -2.33
C MET A 260 -10.01 -13.41 -2.07
N PRO A 261 -9.86 -14.41 -2.97
CA PRO A 261 -8.91 -15.51 -2.84
C PRO A 261 -7.47 -15.08 -3.19
N TYR A 262 -7.01 -14.01 -2.57
CA TYR A 262 -5.66 -13.48 -2.67
C TYR A 262 -5.19 -13.09 -1.28
N LEU A 263 -4.01 -13.56 -0.89
CA LEU A 263 -3.43 -13.26 0.41
C LEU A 263 -1.97 -12.84 0.27
N HIS A 264 -1.68 -11.61 0.68
CA HIS A 264 -0.32 -11.12 0.82
C HIS A 264 0.19 -11.38 2.24
N LEU A 265 1.08 -12.36 2.40
CA LEU A 265 1.61 -12.84 3.67
C LEU A 265 3.15 -12.97 3.63
N PRO A 266 3.88 -11.85 3.77
CA PRO A 266 5.33 -11.83 3.74
C PRO A 266 6.00 -12.64 4.85
N VAL A 267 6.87 -13.59 4.47
CA VAL A 267 7.79 -14.30 5.39
C VAL A 267 9.16 -13.61 5.50
N GLN A 268 9.56 -12.84 4.48
CA GLN A 268 10.84 -12.11 4.36
C GLN A 268 12.06 -13.00 4.04
N SER A 269 12.20 -14.17 4.66
CA SER A 269 13.28 -15.15 4.40
C SER A 269 12.80 -16.57 4.69
N GLY A 270 13.41 -17.59 4.08
CA GLY A 270 13.20 -18.99 4.42
C GLY A 270 14.24 -19.57 5.40
N SER A 271 15.21 -18.77 5.86
CA SER A 271 16.18 -19.21 6.88
C SER A 271 15.73 -18.81 8.28
N ASP A 272 15.59 -19.78 9.18
CA ASP A 272 15.31 -19.53 10.60
C ASP A 272 16.38 -18.66 11.27
N LYS A 273 17.64 -18.79 10.84
CA LYS A 273 18.74 -17.94 11.32
C LYS A 273 18.48 -16.49 10.96
N ILE A 274 18.13 -16.22 9.70
CA ILE A 274 17.89 -14.86 9.20
C ILE A 274 16.57 -14.30 9.71
N LEU A 275 15.50 -15.10 9.77
CA LEU A 275 14.24 -14.71 10.41
C LEU A 275 14.47 -14.25 11.85
N LYS A 276 15.26 -14.98 12.64
CA LYS A 276 15.64 -14.57 14.00
C LYS A 276 16.44 -13.26 13.99
N ARG A 277 17.38 -13.07 13.06
CA ARG A 277 18.14 -11.80 12.94
C ARG A 277 17.27 -10.62 12.51
N MET A 278 16.24 -10.88 11.71
CA MET A 278 15.22 -9.92 11.31
C MET A 278 14.24 -9.55 12.44
N ASN A 279 14.36 -10.20 13.61
CA ASN A 279 13.40 -10.11 14.72
C ASN A 279 11.99 -10.59 14.30
N ARG A 280 11.93 -11.74 13.62
CA ARG A 280 10.68 -12.42 13.25
C ARG A 280 10.39 -13.53 14.26
N SER A 281 9.16 -13.57 14.75
CA SER A 281 8.74 -14.52 15.78
C SER A 281 8.12 -15.81 15.18
N HIS A 282 8.61 -16.26 14.03
CA HIS A 282 8.22 -17.51 13.36
C HIS A 282 9.43 -18.16 12.69
N THR A 283 9.28 -19.45 12.38
CA THR A 283 10.20 -20.26 11.58
C THR A 283 9.61 -20.55 10.20
N ALA A 284 10.46 -20.95 9.26
CA ALA A 284 10.06 -21.43 7.93
C ALA A 284 9.04 -22.57 8.03
N GLU A 285 9.30 -23.54 8.91
CA GLU A 285 8.40 -24.68 9.14
C GLU A 285 7.01 -24.25 9.67
N SER A 286 6.97 -23.31 10.63
CA SER A 286 5.70 -22.76 11.13
C SER A 286 4.93 -21.99 10.07
N TYR A 287 5.63 -21.31 9.16
CA TYR A 287 5.04 -20.61 8.03
C TYR A 287 4.44 -21.58 7.01
N LEU A 288 5.15 -22.65 6.66
CA LEU A 288 4.64 -23.67 5.74
C LEU A 288 3.38 -24.34 6.28
N ARG A 289 3.36 -24.72 7.56
CA ARG A 289 2.14 -25.24 8.23
C ARG A 289 0.98 -24.24 8.18
N LEU A 290 1.26 -22.95 8.33
CA LEU A 290 0.24 -21.92 8.21
C LEU A 290 -0.33 -21.86 6.78
N ILE A 291 0.53 -21.92 5.76
CA ILE A 291 0.12 -21.97 4.35
C ILE A 291 -0.75 -23.20 4.05
N GLU A 292 -0.41 -24.37 4.60
CA GLU A 292 -1.21 -25.59 4.47
C GLU A 292 -2.64 -25.39 5.01
N ARG A 293 -2.76 -24.81 6.21
CA ARG A 293 -4.06 -24.51 6.83
C ARG A 293 -4.88 -23.52 6.00
N ILE A 294 -4.24 -22.48 5.48
CA ILE A 294 -4.88 -21.48 4.61
C ILE A 294 -5.40 -22.13 3.32
N ARG A 295 -4.59 -22.99 2.68
CA ARG A 295 -4.98 -23.73 1.48
C ARG A 295 -6.07 -24.76 1.74
N ALA A 296 -6.09 -25.37 2.93
CA ALA A 296 -7.17 -26.27 3.32
C ALA A 296 -8.50 -25.51 3.44
N ALA A 297 -8.50 -24.29 3.97
CA ALA A 297 -9.70 -23.46 4.05
C ALA A 297 -10.10 -22.85 2.71
N ARG A 298 -9.13 -22.44 1.87
CA ARG A 298 -9.36 -21.84 0.55
C ARG A 298 -8.39 -22.43 -0.50
N PRO A 299 -8.77 -23.55 -1.16
CA PRO A 299 -7.86 -24.28 -2.05
C PRO A 299 -7.36 -23.52 -3.29
N ASP A 300 -8.12 -22.54 -3.78
CA ASP A 300 -7.76 -21.71 -4.93
C ASP A 300 -7.03 -20.41 -4.54
N ILE A 301 -6.66 -20.22 -3.27
CA ILE A 301 -6.05 -18.97 -2.81
C ILE A 301 -4.71 -18.69 -3.50
N LEU A 302 -4.57 -17.46 -4.00
CA LEU A 302 -3.34 -16.99 -4.60
C LEU A 302 -2.45 -16.33 -3.55
N MET A 303 -1.27 -16.92 -3.32
CA MET A 303 -0.32 -16.39 -2.35
C MET A 303 0.54 -15.27 -2.94
N SER A 304 0.76 -14.25 -2.12
CA SER A 304 1.74 -13.21 -2.32
C SER A 304 2.66 -13.02 -1.12
N GLY A 305 3.91 -12.60 -1.34
CA GLY A 305 4.87 -12.36 -0.26
C GLY A 305 5.94 -11.32 -0.60
N ASP A 306 6.73 -10.97 0.41
CA ASP A 306 7.93 -10.15 0.26
C ASP A 306 9.16 -10.92 0.71
N PHE A 307 10.28 -10.66 0.03
CA PHE A 307 11.59 -11.25 0.30
C PHE A 307 12.69 -10.20 0.33
N ILE A 308 13.57 -10.30 1.32
CA ILE A 308 14.76 -9.46 1.44
C ILE A 308 15.98 -10.38 1.32
N VAL A 309 16.75 -10.21 0.24
CA VAL A 309 18.01 -10.93 0.02
C VAL A 309 19.21 -10.07 0.39
N GLY A 310 20.33 -10.69 0.73
CA GLY A 310 21.51 -9.98 1.19
C GLY A 310 21.29 -9.30 2.54
N PHE A 311 20.37 -9.80 3.36
CA PHE A 311 20.23 -9.32 4.73
C PHE A 311 21.56 -9.51 5.49
N PRO A 312 21.94 -8.63 6.44
CA PRO A 312 23.20 -8.76 7.16
C PRO A 312 23.40 -10.16 7.74
N GLU A 313 24.61 -10.72 7.55
CA GLU A 313 25.00 -12.09 7.96
C GLU A 313 24.35 -13.26 7.18
N GLU A 314 23.65 -12.99 6.06
CA GLU A 314 23.07 -14.02 5.18
C GLU A 314 24.15 -14.77 4.38
N THR A 315 24.21 -16.09 4.55
CA THR A 315 25.08 -17.01 3.82
C THR A 315 24.36 -17.62 2.61
N GLU A 316 25.09 -18.32 1.75
CA GLU A 316 24.49 -19.05 0.63
C GLU A 316 23.51 -20.15 1.09
N GLU A 317 23.79 -20.80 2.21
CA GLU A 317 22.87 -21.79 2.82
C GLU A 317 21.54 -21.15 3.25
N ASP A 318 21.58 -19.95 3.85
CA ASP A 318 20.37 -19.22 4.22
C ASP A 318 19.55 -18.80 2.99
N PHE A 319 20.26 -18.38 1.94
CA PHE A 319 19.62 -18.01 0.69
C PHE A 319 18.98 -19.23 0.02
N GLN A 320 19.65 -20.39 0.03
CA GLN A 320 19.08 -21.63 -0.50
C GLN A 320 17.83 -22.04 0.28
N ALA A 321 17.81 -21.93 1.62
CA ALA A 321 16.61 -22.16 2.41
C ALA A 321 15.44 -21.23 2.02
N THR A 322 15.76 -19.99 1.62
CA THR A 322 14.76 -19.06 1.06
C THR A 322 14.23 -19.52 -0.29
N MET A 323 15.10 -20.01 -1.18
CA MET A 323 14.70 -20.57 -2.47
C MET A 323 13.84 -21.82 -2.30
N ASP A 324 14.17 -22.71 -1.36
CA ASP A 324 13.42 -23.93 -1.08
C ASP A 324 12.00 -23.60 -0.58
N LEU A 325 11.86 -22.62 0.33
CA LEU A 325 10.55 -22.15 0.79
C LEU A 325 9.73 -21.55 -0.37
N VAL A 326 10.36 -20.78 -1.24
CA VAL A 326 9.67 -20.16 -2.39
C VAL A 326 9.18 -21.23 -3.37
N GLU A 327 9.99 -22.25 -3.64
CA GLU A 327 9.61 -23.38 -4.49
C GLU A 327 8.45 -24.19 -3.90
N GLU A 328 8.43 -24.42 -2.58
CA GLU A 328 7.33 -25.12 -1.89
C GLU A 328 6.02 -24.30 -1.90
N VAL A 329 6.11 -23.01 -1.58
CA VAL A 329 4.91 -22.16 -1.48
C VAL A 329 4.37 -21.76 -2.85
N ARG A 330 5.19 -21.64 -3.89
CA ARG A 330 4.77 -21.26 -5.26
C ARG A 330 3.94 -19.97 -5.28
N TYR A 331 4.62 -18.83 -5.13
CA TYR A 331 3.97 -17.52 -5.07
C TYR A 331 3.47 -17.04 -6.44
N GLY A 332 2.22 -16.59 -6.49
CA GLY A 332 1.63 -15.95 -7.67
C GLY A 332 2.00 -14.48 -7.84
N TYR A 333 2.44 -13.84 -6.75
CA TYR A 333 3.00 -12.50 -6.75
C TYR A 333 4.05 -12.41 -5.65
N ALA A 334 5.23 -11.91 -5.93
CA ALA A 334 6.17 -11.65 -4.85
C ALA A 334 7.01 -10.43 -5.16
N TYR A 335 7.33 -9.67 -4.11
CA TYR A 335 8.23 -8.54 -4.19
C TYR A 335 9.55 -8.94 -3.56
N SER A 336 10.62 -8.87 -4.32
CA SER A 336 11.96 -9.20 -3.86
C SER A 336 12.86 -7.98 -3.95
N PHE A 337 13.62 -7.74 -2.89
CA PHE A 337 14.49 -6.59 -2.75
C PHE A 337 15.84 -7.01 -2.20
N LYS A 338 16.91 -6.33 -2.63
CA LYS A 338 18.15 -6.34 -1.85
C LYS A 338 17.90 -5.61 -0.54
N TYR A 339 18.53 -6.09 0.53
CA TYR A 339 18.57 -5.36 1.78
C TYR A 339 19.12 -3.95 1.54
N SER A 340 18.47 -2.97 2.16
CA SER A 340 18.85 -1.56 2.06
C SER A 340 18.98 -1.02 3.47
N THR A 341 20.22 -0.69 3.85
CA THR A 341 20.55 -0.17 5.17
C THR A 341 19.75 1.09 5.47
N ARG A 342 19.11 1.11 6.64
CA ARG A 342 18.38 2.27 7.15
C ARG A 342 19.00 2.77 8.44
N PRO A 343 19.49 4.01 8.49
CA PRO A 343 19.98 4.60 9.73
C PRO A 343 18.96 4.46 10.87
N GLY A 344 19.43 4.09 12.06
CA GLY A 344 18.60 3.89 13.25
C GLY A 344 17.92 2.52 13.36
N THR A 345 18.06 1.63 12.38
CA THR A 345 17.53 0.26 12.48
C THR A 345 18.57 -0.72 13.04
N PRO A 346 18.17 -1.72 13.85
CA PRO A 346 19.13 -2.69 14.41
C PRO A 346 19.95 -3.48 13.37
N ALA A 347 19.43 -3.67 12.15
CA ALA A 347 20.14 -4.34 11.08
C ALA A 347 21.25 -3.47 10.46
N ALA A 348 21.21 -2.14 10.63
CA ALA A 348 22.21 -1.24 10.06
C ALA A 348 23.60 -1.38 10.70
N GLU A 349 23.66 -1.86 11.94
CA GLU A 349 24.91 -2.01 12.71
C GLU A 349 25.60 -3.35 12.49
N ARG A 350 25.02 -4.23 11.67
CA ARG A 350 25.51 -5.59 11.42
C ARG A 350 26.47 -5.65 10.22
N PRO A 351 27.35 -6.68 10.14
CA PRO A 351 28.16 -6.92 8.95
C PRO A 351 27.30 -7.18 7.71
N GLN A 352 27.50 -6.35 6.68
CA GLN A 352 26.72 -6.40 5.45
C GLN A 352 27.22 -7.52 4.52
N VAL A 353 26.30 -8.06 3.71
CA VAL A 353 26.64 -8.96 2.60
C VAL A 353 27.21 -8.12 1.45
N ASP A 354 28.15 -8.69 0.72
CA ASP A 354 28.72 -8.05 -0.47
C ASP A 354 27.64 -7.72 -1.51
N ALA A 355 27.78 -6.57 -2.17
CA ALA A 355 26.78 -6.07 -3.10
C ALA A 355 26.60 -6.97 -4.33
N GLU A 356 27.66 -7.62 -4.82
CA GLU A 356 27.60 -8.55 -5.95
C GLU A 356 26.89 -9.84 -5.55
N GLN A 357 27.14 -10.35 -4.33
CA GLN A 357 26.41 -11.51 -3.80
C GLN A 357 24.92 -11.22 -3.61
N ALA A 358 24.57 -10.06 -3.05
CA ALA A 358 23.17 -9.66 -2.90
C ALA A 358 22.47 -9.50 -4.27
N ASP A 359 23.20 -9.07 -5.30
CA ASP A 359 22.69 -8.95 -6.66
C ASP A 359 22.45 -10.31 -7.32
N ASP A 360 23.42 -11.23 -7.25
CA ASP A 360 23.27 -12.61 -7.74
C ASP A 360 22.03 -13.29 -7.11
N ARG A 361 21.91 -13.21 -5.79
CA ARG A 361 20.77 -13.77 -5.04
C ARG A 361 19.44 -13.17 -5.48
N LEU A 362 19.39 -11.85 -5.69
CA LEU A 362 18.18 -11.19 -6.16
C LEU A 362 17.78 -11.71 -7.54
N GLN A 363 18.72 -11.81 -8.48
CA GLN A 363 18.46 -12.29 -9.83
C GLN A 363 17.96 -13.74 -9.83
N ARG A 364 18.59 -14.63 -9.05
CA ARG A 364 18.18 -16.04 -8.92
C ARG A 364 16.77 -16.17 -8.34
N LEU A 365 16.47 -15.44 -7.27
CA LEU A 365 15.14 -15.42 -6.64
C LEU A 365 14.07 -14.86 -7.58
N GLN A 366 14.36 -13.75 -8.27
CA GLN A 366 13.46 -13.16 -9.26
C GLN A 366 13.19 -14.11 -10.43
N GLY A 367 14.20 -14.87 -10.88
CA GLY A 367 14.03 -15.90 -11.90
C GLY A 367 13.02 -16.98 -11.50
N MET A 368 13.09 -17.47 -10.25
CA MET A 368 12.14 -18.44 -9.71
C MET A 368 10.73 -17.87 -9.56
N ILE A 369 10.60 -16.68 -8.95
CA ILE A 369 9.32 -16.00 -8.79
C ILE A 369 8.66 -15.75 -10.15
N THR A 370 9.42 -15.27 -11.15
CA THR A 370 8.90 -14.98 -12.50
C THR A 370 8.39 -16.26 -13.17
N ARG A 371 9.09 -17.39 -12.98
CA ARG A 371 8.65 -18.69 -13.47
C ARG A 371 7.33 -19.12 -12.82
N HIS A 372 7.20 -19.06 -11.49
CA HIS A 372 5.94 -19.37 -10.80
C HIS A 372 4.80 -18.46 -11.26
N GLN A 373 5.03 -17.15 -11.35
CA GLN A 373 4.06 -16.17 -11.83
C GLN A 373 3.55 -16.51 -13.22
N ARG A 374 4.45 -16.88 -14.13
CA ARG A 374 4.10 -17.27 -15.49
C ARG A 374 3.30 -18.56 -15.52
N GLU A 375 3.74 -19.60 -14.81
CA GLU A 375 3.03 -20.89 -14.74
C GLU A 375 1.61 -20.72 -14.17
N ILE A 376 1.46 -19.90 -13.13
CA ILE A 376 0.15 -19.59 -12.54
C ILE A 376 -0.70 -18.79 -13.52
N GLN A 377 -0.15 -17.76 -14.16
CA GLN A 377 -0.89 -16.96 -15.14
C GLN A 377 -1.34 -17.82 -16.34
N GLU A 378 -0.48 -18.69 -16.85
CA GLU A 378 -0.81 -19.65 -17.92
C GLU A 378 -1.90 -20.63 -17.47
N SER A 379 -1.90 -21.07 -16.21
CA SER A 379 -2.96 -21.93 -15.65
C SER A 379 -4.34 -21.25 -15.58
N MET A 380 -4.40 -19.92 -15.75
CA MET A 380 -5.66 -19.19 -15.82
C MET A 380 -6.37 -19.39 -17.16
N VAL A 381 -5.66 -19.77 -18.23
CA VAL A 381 -6.25 -19.96 -19.57
C VAL A 381 -7.30 -21.06 -19.53
N GLY A 382 -8.48 -20.76 -20.08
CA GLY A 382 -9.66 -21.63 -20.06
C GLY A 382 -10.53 -21.46 -18.80
N ARG A 383 -10.02 -20.87 -17.73
CA ARG A 383 -10.80 -20.62 -16.50
C ARG A 383 -11.80 -19.49 -16.71
N LYS A 384 -12.94 -19.60 -16.04
CA LYS A 384 -13.86 -18.50 -15.78
C LYS A 384 -13.35 -17.74 -14.56
N VAL A 385 -13.24 -16.42 -14.68
CA VAL A 385 -12.88 -15.50 -13.59
C VAL A 385 -13.88 -14.35 -13.56
N SER A 386 -14.02 -13.70 -12.40
CA SER A 386 -14.82 -12.50 -12.24
C SER A 386 -13.92 -11.27 -12.42
N VAL A 387 -14.27 -10.33 -13.28
CA VAL A 387 -13.46 -9.14 -13.58
C VAL A 387 -14.21 -7.88 -13.20
N LEU A 388 -13.60 -7.05 -12.35
CA LEU A 388 -14.05 -5.69 -12.07
C LEU A 388 -13.39 -4.75 -13.07
N PHE A 389 -14.17 -4.14 -13.97
CA PHE A 389 -13.66 -3.24 -14.99
C PHE A 389 -13.37 -1.84 -14.45
N GLU A 390 -12.17 -1.33 -14.72
CA GLU A 390 -11.67 -0.10 -14.10
C GLU A 390 -11.54 1.05 -15.10
N LYS A 391 -11.22 0.74 -16.36
CA LYS A 391 -10.92 1.76 -17.38
C LYS A 391 -10.89 1.19 -18.80
N PRO A 392 -10.97 2.07 -19.81
CA PRO A 392 -10.60 1.73 -21.18
C PRO A 392 -9.15 1.20 -21.26
N GLY A 393 -8.95 0.27 -22.19
CA GLY A 393 -7.66 -0.29 -22.52
C GLY A 393 -6.81 0.61 -23.42
N ARG A 394 -5.68 0.07 -23.86
CA ARG A 394 -4.75 0.79 -24.76
C ARG A 394 -5.24 0.78 -26.20
N GLN A 395 -6.00 -0.25 -26.57
CA GLN A 395 -6.57 -0.39 -27.91
C GLN A 395 -8.01 0.12 -27.95
N PRO A 396 -8.48 0.68 -29.09
CA PRO A 396 -9.89 1.01 -29.27
C PRO A 396 -10.77 -0.22 -29.05
N GLY A 397 -11.93 -0.05 -28.41
CA GLY A 397 -12.85 -1.16 -28.13
C GLY A 397 -12.42 -2.10 -27.00
N GLN A 398 -11.37 -1.74 -26.24
CA GLN A 398 -10.83 -2.57 -25.18
C GLN A 398 -11.23 -2.03 -23.80
N MET A 399 -11.60 -2.93 -22.90
CA MET A 399 -11.81 -2.64 -21.48
C MET A 399 -10.83 -3.44 -20.63
N VAL A 400 -10.34 -2.84 -19.55
CA VAL A 400 -9.35 -3.44 -18.64
C VAL A 400 -9.91 -3.45 -17.23
N GLY A 401 -9.71 -4.56 -16.55
CA GLY A 401 -10.12 -4.77 -15.18
C GLY A 401 -9.19 -5.69 -14.41
N LYS A 402 -9.60 -6.01 -13.18
CA LYS A 402 -8.90 -6.89 -12.26
C LYS A 402 -9.74 -8.09 -11.89
N SER A 403 -9.14 -9.29 -12.02
CA SER A 403 -9.77 -10.53 -11.55
C SER A 403 -9.86 -10.57 -10.01
N GLU A 404 -10.61 -11.53 -9.47
CA GLU A 404 -10.62 -11.85 -8.03
C GLU A 404 -9.21 -12.16 -7.47
N TYR A 405 -8.25 -12.54 -8.33
CA TYR A 405 -6.85 -12.81 -8.00
C TYR A 405 -5.89 -11.64 -8.28
N LEU A 406 -6.37 -10.43 -8.59
CA LEU A 406 -5.59 -9.25 -9.01
C LEU A 406 -4.84 -9.34 -10.35
N HIS A 407 -5.00 -10.43 -11.11
CA HIS A 407 -4.54 -10.47 -12.49
C HIS A 407 -5.21 -9.36 -13.31
N ALA A 408 -4.40 -8.62 -14.09
CA ALA A 408 -4.93 -7.69 -15.07
C ALA A 408 -5.58 -8.46 -16.20
N VAL A 409 -6.85 -8.19 -16.48
CA VAL A 409 -7.60 -8.84 -17.56
C VAL A 409 -8.06 -7.76 -18.52
N HIS A 410 -7.85 -7.98 -19.81
CA HIS A 410 -8.40 -7.13 -20.86
C HIS A 410 -9.36 -7.92 -21.74
N VAL A 411 -10.44 -7.27 -22.16
CA VAL A 411 -11.43 -7.81 -23.10
C VAL A 411 -11.60 -6.84 -24.26
N ALA A 412 -11.74 -7.35 -25.48
CA ALA A 412 -12.07 -6.56 -26.66
C ALA A 412 -13.60 -6.46 -26.78
N SER A 413 -14.21 -5.60 -25.97
CA SER A 413 -15.65 -5.34 -25.97
C SER A 413 -15.94 -3.98 -25.34
N ASP A 414 -16.86 -3.23 -25.96
CA ASP A 414 -17.43 -1.99 -25.42
C ASP A 414 -18.63 -2.24 -24.49
N ALA A 415 -19.03 -3.50 -24.30
CA ALA A 415 -20.19 -3.84 -23.48
C ALA A 415 -20.02 -3.53 -21.97
N PRO A 416 -18.87 -3.77 -21.31
CA PRO A 416 -18.74 -3.53 -19.88
C PRO A 416 -18.40 -2.06 -19.59
N SER A 417 -18.99 -1.54 -18.52
CA SER A 417 -18.75 -0.19 -18.02
C SER A 417 -17.77 -0.16 -16.84
N VAL A 418 -17.19 1.00 -16.55
CA VAL A 418 -16.33 1.18 -15.37
C VAL A 418 -17.15 0.92 -14.10
N GLY A 419 -16.65 0.05 -13.23
CA GLY A 419 -17.31 -0.40 -12.00
C GLY A 419 -18.26 -1.57 -12.17
N GLU A 420 -18.35 -2.14 -13.38
CA GLU A 420 -19.11 -3.35 -13.62
C GLU A 420 -18.28 -4.59 -13.31
N LEU A 421 -18.89 -5.56 -12.63
CA LEU A 421 -18.33 -6.87 -12.36
C LEU A 421 -18.93 -7.88 -13.34
N ARG A 422 -18.08 -8.57 -14.11
CA ARG A 422 -18.54 -9.54 -15.11
C ARG A 422 -17.70 -10.80 -15.12
N ASP A 423 -18.36 -11.89 -15.46
CA ASP A 423 -17.70 -13.16 -15.72
C ASP A 423 -16.98 -13.13 -17.07
N VAL A 424 -15.72 -13.55 -17.06
CA VAL A 424 -14.83 -13.55 -18.21
C VAL A 424 -14.16 -14.91 -18.31
N ARG A 425 -14.16 -15.50 -19.50
CA ARG A 425 -13.31 -16.66 -19.80
C ARG A 425 -11.96 -16.19 -20.27
N ILE A 426 -10.89 -16.64 -19.62
CA ILE A 426 -9.53 -16.33 -20.05
C ILE A 426 -9.20 -17.17 -21.27
N VAL A 427 -8.70 -16.52 -22.32
CA VAL A 427 -8.39 -17.17 -23.61
C VAL A 427 -6.89 -17.14 -23.94
N ALA A 428 -6.13 -16.21 -23.38
CA ALA A 428 -4.69 -16.17 -23.56
C ALA A 428 -3.97 -15.51 -22.37
N SER A 429 -2.71 -15.91 -22.19
CA SER A 429 -1.77 -15.29 -21.25
C SER A 429 -0.76 -14.44 -22.02
N GLY A 430 -0.61 -13.17 -21.63
CA GLY A 430 0.46 -12.29 -22.09
C GLY A 430 1.65 -12.29 -21.13
N ALA A 431 2.49 -11.26 -21.19
CA ALA A 431 3.62 -11.14 -20.28
C ALA A 431 3.20 -10.77 -18.84
N ASN A 432 2.21 -9.89 -18.69
CA ASN A 432 1.78 -9.34 -17.39
C ASN A 432 0.25 -9.15 -17.33
N SER A 433 -0.49 -9.84 -18.19
CA SER A 433 -1.93 -9.65 -18.35
C SER A 433 -2.57 -10.84 -19.02
N LEU A 434 -3.83 -11.08 -18.71
CA LEU A 434 -4.67 -12.06 -19.35
C LEU A 434 -5.56 -11.39 -20.39
N ALA A 435 -5.76 -12.07 -21.52
CA ALA A 435 -6.81 -11.72 -22.48
C ALA A 435 -8.03 -12.60 -22.17
N GLY A 436 -9.21 -12.02 -22.22
CA GLY A 436 -10.45 -12.74 -21.97
C GLY A 436 -11.61 -12.35 -22.88
N GLU A 437 -12.63 -13.17 -22.85
CA GLU A 437 -13.91 -12.99 -23.53
C GLU A 437 -15.03 -12.94 -22.49
N LEU A 438 -15.96 -11.98 -22.65
CA LEU A 438 -17.12 -11.88 -21.77
C LEU A 438 -18.01 -13.11 -21.93
N LEU A 439 -18.55 -13.60 -20.82
CA LEU A 439 -19.52 -14.70 -20.78
C LEU A 439 -20.97 -14.22 -20.80
#